data_AF-A0A2W6E4C7-F1
#
_entry.id   AF-A0A2W6E4C7-F1
#
_cell.length_a   1.000
_cell.length_b   1.000
_cell.length_c   1.000
_cell.angle_alpha   90.00
_cell.angle_beta   90.00
_cell.angle_gamma   90.00
#
_symmetry.space_group_name_H-M   'P 1'
#
loop_
_entity.id
_entity.type
_entity.pdbx_description
1 polymer ?
#
loop_
_entity_poly.entity_id
_entity_poly.type
_entity_poly.pdbx_seq_one_letter_code
_entity_poly.pdbx_strand_id
1 'polypeptide(L)'
;MRQQLQSAWVHRPYTVVLAVVLVVPGALAIVYGDDVSQALSNIAAGTISRLMGTLLVVGSVLTLLGIARNRALTETLGLTVTGIGCAIYGLGVILGLGLHGAVAGSGFLAIAAGTIRRVITLAAVAREVDRASES
;
A
#
# COMPACT_ATOMS: atom_id res chain seq x y z
N MET A 1 12.19 18.50 9.25
CA MET A 1 12.10 17.29 8.37
C MET A 1 12.82 16.07 8.96
N ARG A 2 14.12 16.12 9.32
CA ARG A 2 14.86 14.97 9.89
C ARG A 2 14.27 14.44 11.22
N GLN A 3 13.94 15.33 12.16
CA GLN A 3 13.27 14.98 13.42
C GLN A 3 11.85 14.42 13.25
N GLN A 4 11.08 14.94 12.28
CA GLN A 4 9.73 14.45 11.98
C GLN A 4 9.74 13.05 11.37
N LEU A 5 10.70 12.77 10.49
CA LEU A 5 10.93 11.41 9.97
C LEU A 5 11.36 10.46 11.08
N GLN A 6 12.27 10.86 11.97
CA GLN A 6 12.68 10.03 13.12
C GLN A 6 11.51 9.71 14.05
N SER A 7 10.66 10.69 14.38
CA SER A 7 9.45 10.48 15.17
C SER A 7 8.46 9.53 14.47
N ALA A 8 8.30 9.66 13.15
CA ALA A 8 7.48 8.74 12.37
C ALA A 8 8.00 7.29 12.38
N TRP A 9 9.32 7.09 12.30
CA TRP A 9 9.95 5.77 12.43
C TRP A 9 9.71 5.14 13.80
N VAL A 10 9.57 5.96 14.86
CA VAL A 10 9.31 5.48 16.21
C VAL A 10 7.83 5.17 16.43
N HIS A 11 6.92 6.03 15.96
CA HIS A 11 5.49 5.88 16.25
C HIS A 11 4.74 5.03 15.21
N ARG A 12 5.27 4.89 13.99
CA ARG A 12 4.60 4.21 12.87
C ARG A 12 5.58 3.32 12.08
N PRO A 13 6.46 2.53 12.74
CA PRO A 13 7.55 1.80 12.08
C PRO A 13 7.03 0.87 10.97
N TYR A 14 5.96 0.11 11.26
CA TYR A 14 5.39 -0.83 10.30
C TYR A 14 4.89 -0.16 9.02
N THR A 15 4.22 0.99 9.12
CA THR A 15 3.67 1.68 7.95
C THR A 15 4.78 2.27 7.08
N VAL A 16 5.82 2.81 7.72
CA VAL A 16 6.98 3.34 7.00
C VAL A 16 7.73 2.22 6.28
N VAL A 17 8.04 1.12 6.98
CA VAL A 17 8.72 -0.04 6.38
C VAL A 17 7.90 -0.62 5.24
N LEU A 18 6.59 -0.82 5.44
CA LEU A 18 5.71 -1.34 4.41
C LEU A 18 5.74 -0.46 3.15
N ALA A 19 5.59 0.86 3.30
CA ALA A 19 5.64 1.78 2.16
C ALA A 19 6.99 1.74 1.45
N VAL A 20 8.11 1.75 2.17
CA VAL A 20 9.45 1.66 1.57
C VAL A 20 9.62 0.35 0.79
N VAL A 21 9.21 -0.78 1.37
CA VAL A 21 9.36 -2.10 0.74
C VAL A 21 8.51 -2.20 -0.53
N LEU A 22 7.27 -1.69 -0.53
CA LEU A 22 6.35 -1.81 -1.66
C LEU A 22 6.72 -0.93 -2.87
N VAL A 23 7.57 0.09 -2.71
CA VAL A 23 8.10 0.86 -3.83
C VAL A 23 8.93 -0.01 -4.77
N VAL A 24 9.72 -0.94 -4.24
CA VAL A 24 10.62 -1.79 -5.04
C VAL A 24 9.86 -2.71 -6.02
N PRO A 25 8.95 -3.60 -5.58
CA PRO A 25 8.18 -4.43 -6.50
C PRO A 25 7.27 -3.58 -7.39
N GLY A 26 6.77 -2.44 -6.90
CA GLY A 26 5.99 -1.53 -7.72
C GLY A 26 6.79 -0.95 -8.88
N ALA A 27 8.01 -0.48 -8.64
CA ALA A 27 8.90 0.04 -9.67
C ALA A 27 9.28 -1.04 -10.69
N LEU A 28 9.58 -2.26 -10.22
CA LEU A 28 9.86 -3.38 -11.11
C LEU A 28 8.66 -3.71 -12.01
N ALA A 29 7.44 -3.73 -11.46
CA ALA A 29 6.23 -4.00 -12.25
C ALA A 29 5.91 -2.90 -13.27
N ILE A 30 6.26 -1.63 -13.00
CA ILE A 30 6.11 -0.54 -13.98
C ILE A 30 7.03 -0.76 -15.19
N VAL A 31 8.28 -1.16 -14.93
CA VAL A 31 9.31 -1.33 -15.95
C VAL A 31 9.09 -2.60 -16.75
N TYR A 32 8.95 -3.73 -16.04
CA TYR A 32 8.93 -5.07 -16.62
C TYR A 32 7.51 -5.62 -16.85
N GLY A 33 6.46 -4.93 -16.39
CA GLY A 33 5.08 -5.41 -16.58
C GLY A 33 4.83 -6.70 -15.83
N ASP A 34 4.28 -7.69 -16.52
CA ASP A 34 3.96 -9.01 -15.98
C ASP A 34 5.20 -9.92 -15.85
N ASP A 35 6.30 -9.66 -16.55
CA ASP A 35 7.56 -10.42 -16.42
C ASP A 35 8.17 -10.37 -15.01
N VAL A 36 7.74 -9.41 -14.18
CA VAL A 36 8.16 -9.29 -12.77
C VAL A 36 7.70 -10.48 -11.90
N SER A 37 6.66 -11.20 -12.33
CA SER A 37 6.06 -12.28 -11.55
C SER A 37 5.44 -13.31 -12.47
N GLN A 38 5.89 -14.56 -12.35
CA GLN A 38 5.33 -15.69 -13.10
C GLN A 38 3.80 -15.79 -12.96
N ALA A 39 3.26 -15.40 -11.79
CA ALA A 39 1.82 -15.38 -11.59
C ALA A 39 1.10 -14.42 -12.54
N LEU A 40 1.64 -13.21 -12.72
CA LEU A 40 1.05 -12.19 -13.58
C LEU A 40 1.25 -12.53 -15.06
N SER A 41 2.40 -13.11 -15.42
CA SER A 41 2.66 -13.61 -16.78
C SER A 41 1.67 -14.71 -17.18
N ASN A 42 1.34 -15.64 -16.28
CA ASN A 42 0.40 -16.73 -16.54
C ASN A 42 -1.01 -16.27 -16.91
N ILE A 43 -1.39 -15.06 -16.51
CA ILE A 43 -2.71 -14.47 -16.80
C ILE A 43 -2.63 -13.31 -17.81
N ALA A 44 -1.49 -13.14 -18.50
CA ALA A 44 -1.23 -12.09 -19.49
C ALA A 44 -1.62 -10.67 -18.99
N ALA A 45 -1.29 -10.37 -17.74
CA ALA A 45 -1.76 -9.16 -17.05
C ALA A 45 -0.83 -7.95 -17.22
N GLY A 46 -0.09 -7.82 -18.33
CA GLY A 46 0.93 -6.76 -18.51
C GLY A 46 0.47 -5.34 -18.16
N THR A 47 -0.67 -4.88 -18.69
CA THR A 47 -1.23 -3.56 -18.37
C THR A 47 -1.65 -3.44 -16.91
N ILE A 48 -2.28 -4.48 -16.37
CA ILE A 48 -2.73 -4.53 -14.97
C ILE A 48 -1.52 -4.52 -14.01
N SER A 49 -0.43 -5.18 -14.39
CA SER A 49 0.81 -5.25 -13.63
C SER A 49 1.48 -3.88 -13.56
N ARG A 50 1.53 -3.14 -14.66
CA ARG A 50 2.04 -1.75 -14.67
C ARG A 50 1.15 -0.80 -13.86
N LEU A 51 -0.18 -0.96 -13.94
CA LEU A 51 -1.12 -0.19 -13.13
C LEU A 51 -0.93 -0.48 -11.64
N MET A 52 -0.91 -1.77 -11.26
CA MET A 52 -0.62 -2.21 -9.90
C MET A 52 0.70 -1.62 -9.40
N GLY A 53 1.75 -1.67 -10.23
CA GLY A 53 3.06 -1.14 -9.89
C GLY A 53 3.01 0.37 -9.62
N THR A 54 2.28 1.10 -10.47
CA THR A 54 2.04 2.53 -10.31
C THR A 54 1.31 2.83 -9.00
N LEU A 55 0.26 2.06 -8.68
CA LEU A 55 -0.49 2.21 -7.41
C LEU A 55 0.41 1.95 -6.20
N LEU A 56 1.24 0.90 -6.23
CA LEU A 56 2.17 0.61 -5.14
C LEU A 56 3.20 1.73 -4.94
N VAL A 57 3.79 2.26 -6.01
CA VAL A 57 4.78 3.35 -5.93
C VAL A 57 4.12 4.64 -5.47
N VAL A 58 3.07 5.09 -6.16
CA VAL A 58 2.40 6.37 -5.87
C VAL A 58 1.78 6.34 -4.48
N GLY A 59 1.06 5.27 -4.13
CA GLY A 59 0.47 5.11 -2.80
C GLY A 59 1.51 5.17 -1.70
N SER A 60 2.61 4.43 -1.85
CA SER A 60 3.68 4.39 -0.85
C SER A 60 4.41 5.72 -0.72
N VAL A 61 4.68 6.42 -1.82
CA VAL A 61 5.27 7.77 -1.80
C VAL A 61 4.33 8.76 -1.11
N LEU A 62 3.03 8.73 -1.41
CA LEU A 62 2.03 9.57 -0.74
C LEU A 62 1.94 9.26 0.76
N THR A 63 1.97 7.99 1.15
CA THR A 63 2.00 7.59 2.57
C THR A 63 3.22 8.17 3.27
N LEU A 64 4.42 8.02 2.68
CA LEU A 64 5.65 8.55 3.26
C LEU A 64 5.63 10.08 3.34
N LEU A 65 5.12 10.77 2.32
CA LEU A 65 4.98 12.23 2.32
C LEU A 65 3.96 12.71 3.36
N GLY A 66 2.82 12.02 3.49
CA GLY A 66 1.80 12.28 4.49
C GLY A 66 2.36 12.15 5.90
N ILE A 67 3.10 11.07 6.15
CA ILE A 67 3.77 10.84 7.43
C ILE A 67 4.85 11.91 7.69
N ALA A 68 5.74 12.17 6.73
CA ALA A 68 6.85 13.11 6.90
C ALA A 68 6.39 14.56 7.11
N ARG A 69 5.23 14.93 6.54
CA ARG A 69 4.62 16.27 6.67
C ARG A 69 3.52 16.32 7.72
N ASN A 70 3.28 15.24 8.46
CA ASN A 70 2.21 15.10 9.43
C ASN A 70 0.81 15.48 8.87
N ARG A 71 0.53 15.07 7.61
CA ARG A 71 -0.74 15.30 6.91
C ARG A 71 -1.56 14.01 6.87
N ALA A 72 -2.51 13.88 7.78
CA ALA A 72 -3.35 12.70 7.92
C ALA A 72 -4.11 12.33 6.63
N LEU A 73 -4.70 13.31 5.92
CA LEU A 73 -5.40 13.05 4.67
C LEU A 73 -4.49 12.46 3.59
N THR A 74 -3.27 12.98 3.44
CA THR A 74 -2.29 12.48 2.46
C THR A 74 -1.82 11.08 2.82
N GLU A 75 -1.60 10.78 4.11
CA GLU A 75 -1.28 9.44 4.58
C GLU A 75 -2.42 8.45 4.25
N THR A 76 -3.66 8.81 4.57
CA THR A 76 -4.85 8.00 4.33
C THR A 76 -5.09 7.72 2.85
N LEU A 77 -4.89 8.73 1.99
CA LEU A 77 -4.96 8.56 0.53
C LEU A 77 -3.87 7.60 0.05
N GLY A 78 -2.62 7.80 0.48
CA GLY A 78 -1.52 6.91 0.13
C GLY A 78 -1.79 5.46 0.55
N LEU A 79 -2.25 5.25 1.78
CA LEU A 79 -2.58 3.92 2.29
C LEU A 79 -3.70 3.24 1.51
N THR A 80 -4.73 4.00 1.11
CA THR A 80 -5.82 3.48 0.28
C THR A 80 -5.29 3.02 -1.08
N VAL A 81 -4.48 3.87 -1.75
CA VAL A 81 -3.91 3.57 -3.06
C VAL A 81 -2.98 2.35 -2.99
N THR A 82 -2.12 2.28 -1.98
CA THR A 82 -1.25 1.12 -1.72
C THR A 82 -2.07 -0.15 -1.46
N GLY A 83 -3.14 -0.04 -0.66
CA GLY A 83 -4.03 -1.17 -0.37
C GLY A 83 -4.67 -1.77 -1.61
N ILE A 84 -5.09 -0.93 -2.57
CA ILE A 84 -5.61 -1.38 -3.87
C ILE A 84 -4.52 -2.10 -4.66
N GLY A 85 -3.30 -1.54 -4.73
CA GLY A 85 -2.17 -2.20 -5.40
C GLY A 85 -1.86 -3.58 -4.80
N CYS A 86 -1.86 -3.69 -3.48
CA CYS A 86 -1.67 -4.97 -2.79
C CYS A 86 -2.81 -5.96 -3.06
N ALA A 87 -4.06 -5.49 -3.13
CA ALA A 87 -5.20 -6.35 -3.44
C ALA A 87 -5.11 -6.92 -4.86
N ILE A 88 -4.75 -6.08 -5.83
CA ILE A 88 -4.55 -6.52 -7.23
C ILE A 88 -3.44 -7.56 -7.30
N TYR A 89 -2.30 -7.33 -6.65
CA TYR A 89 -1.21 -8.30 -6.65
C TYR A 89 -1.60 -9.61 -5.97
N GLY A 90 -2.23 -9.54 -4.78
CA GLY A 90 -2.66 -10.71 -4.03
C GLY A 90 -3.62 -11.60 -4.82
N LEU A 91 -4.60 -10.99 -5.49
CA LEU A 91 -5.52 -11.69 -6.39
C LEU A 91 -4.80 -12.25 -7.61
N GLY A 92 -3.92 -11.47 -8.25
CA GLY A 92 -3.14 -11.91 -9.40
C GLY A 92 -2.27 -13.13 -9.08
N VAL A 93 -1.66 -13.16 -7.90
CA VAL A 93 -0.87 -14.31 -7.42
C VAL A 93 -1.71 -15.57 -7.25
N ILE A 94 -2.90 -15.45 -6.65
CA ILE A 94 -3.81 -16.59 -6.46
C ILE A 94 -4.34 -17.10 -7.80
N LEU A 95 -4.77 -16.19 -8.67
CA LEU A 95 -5.32 -16.56 -9.99
C LEU A 95 -4.24 -17.15 -10.90
N GLY A 96 -3.01 -16.64 -10.86
CA GLY A 96 -1.93 -17.07 -11.73
C GLY A 96 -1.19 -18.34 -11.30
N LEU A 97 -1.16 -18.65 -10.00
CA LEU A 97 -0.42 -19.80 -9.46
C LEU A 97 -1.29 -20.82 -8.72
N GLY A 98 -2.57 -20.52 -8.50
CA GLY A 98 -3.48 -21.36 -7.70
C GLY A 98 -2.94 -21.58 -6.28
N LEU A 99 -2.89 -22.83 -5.84
CA LEU A 99 -2.40 -23.20 -4.50
C LEU A 99 -0.93 -22.83 -4.24
N HIS A 100 -0.08 -22.83 -5.27
CA HIS A 100 1.33 -22.43 -5.14
C HIS A 100 1.47 -20.94 -4.81
N GLY A 101 0.49 -20.12 -5.19
CA GLY A 101 0.42 -18.71 -4.87
C GLY A 101 -0.30 -18.39 -3.56
N ALA A 102 -0.93 -19.37 -2.89
CA ALA A 102 -1.86 -19.10 -1.80
C ALA A 102 -1.23 -18.34 -0.62
N VAL A 103 0.01 -18.69 -0.23
CA VAL A 103 0.71 -18.02 0.88
C VAL A 103 1.08 -16.60 0.52
N ALA A 104 1.75 -16.38 -0.61
CA ALA A 104 2.15 -15.04 -1.04
C ALA A 104 0.92 -14.15 -1.33
N GLY A 105 -0.08 -14.70 -2.03
CA GLY A 105 -1.32 -13.99 -2.35
C GLY A 105 -2.11 -13.59 -1.12
N SER A 106 -2.32 -14.51 -0.17
CA SER A 106 -3.01 -14.19 1.08
C SER A 106 -2.25 -13.17 1.94
N GLY A 107 -0.91 -13.20 1.93
CA GLY A 107 -0.09 -12.18 2.58
C GLY A 107 -0.35 -10.78 2.04
N PHE A 108 -0.41 -10.62 0.72
CA PHE A 108 -0.74 -9.33 0.10
C PHE A 108 -2.19 -8.89 0.33
N LEU A 109 -3.15 -9.83 0.36
CA LEU A 109 -4.53 -9.53 0.74
C LEU A 109 -4.65 -9.11 2.21
N ALA A 110 -3.88 -9.72 3.11
CA ALA A 110 -3.84 -9.33 4.52
C ALA A 110 -3.25 -7.92 4.69
N ILE A 111 -2.21 -7.58 3.92
CA ILE A 111 -1.67 -6.21 3.86
C ILE A 111 -2.75 -5.24 3.37
N ALA A 112 -3.46 -5.57 2.29
CA ALA A 112 -4.55 -4.73 1.78
C ALA A 112 -5.62 -4.49 2.85
N ALA A 113 -6.11 -5.56 3.51
CA ALA A 113 -7.08 -5.46 4.58
C ALA A 113 -6.56 -4.61 5.77
N GLY A 114 -5.30 -4.80 6.17
CA GLY A 114 -4.66 -4.03 7.23
C GLY A 114 -4.54 -2.53 6.90
N THR A 115 -4.18 -2.20 5.67
CA THR A 115 -4.11 -0.80 5.20
C THR A 115 -5.50 -0.14 5.18
N ILE A 116 -6.53 -0.84 4.70
CA ILE A 116 -7.91 -0.35 4.71
C ILE A 116 -8.41 -0.15 6.14
N ARG A 117 -8.16 -1.11 7.04
CA ARG A 117 -8.54 -0.97 8.45
C ARG A 117 -7.89 0.25 9.09
N ARG A 118 -6.61 0.50 8.81
CA ARG A 118 -5.90 1.69 9.31
C ARG A 118 -6.53 2.99 8.78
N VAL A 119 -6.89 3.02 7.49
CA VAL A 119 -7.61 4.16 6.89
C VAL A 119 -8.92 4.43 7.62
N ILE A 120 -9.71 3.39 7.89
CA ILE A 120 -10.98 3.51 8.63
C ILE A 120 -10.74 4.05 10.04
N THR A 121 -9.73 3.54 10.77
CA THR A 121 -9.39 4.02 12.11
C THR A 121 -8.98 5.50 12.10
N LEU A 122 -8.12 5.91 11.16
CA LEU A 122 -7.71 7.31 11.05
C LEU A 122 -8.89 8.24 10.72
N ALA A 123 -9.81 7.79 9.86
CA ALA A 123 -11.01 8.55 9.52
C ALA A 123 -12.04 8.61 10.67
N ALA A 124 -12.07 7.62 11.56
CA ALA A 124 -12.91 7.64 12.76
C ALA A 124 -12.35 8.65 13.79
N VAL A 125 -11.05 8.57 14.09
CA VAL A 125 -10.38 9.48 15.03
C VAL A 125 -10.47 10.93 14.58
N ALA A 126 -10.29 11.21 13.29
CA ALA A 126 -10.43 12.57 12.77
C ALA A 126 -11.84 13.15 13.02
N ARG A 127 -12.89 12.34 12.82
CA ARG A 127 -14.28 12.75 13.07
C ARG A 127 -14.58 13.01 14.54
N GLU A 128 -13.95 12.27 15.45
CA GLU A 128 -14.10 12.50 16.89
C GLU A 128 -13.45 13.81 17.34
N VAL A 129 -12.27 14.12 16.81
CA VAL A 129 -11.56 15.37 17.10
C VAL A 129 -12.35 16.58 16.58
N ASP A 130 -12.89 16.50 15.36
CA ASP A 130 -13.70 17.59 14.79
C ASP A 130 -14.94 17.86 15.67
N ARG A 131 -15.67 16.82 16.09
CA ARG A 131 -16.85 16.95 16.98
C ARG A 131 -16.51 17.55 18.35
N ALA A 132 -15.36 17.19 18.93
CA ALA A 132 -14.92 17.73 20.21
C ALA A 132 -14.46 19.20 20.12
N SER A 133 -14.12 19.68 18.93
CA SER A 133 -13.78 21.09 18.70
C SER A 133 -15.00 22.00 18.54
N GLU A 134 -16.18 21.42 18.27
CA GLU A 134 -17.46 22.11 18.12
C GLU A 134 -18.26 22.21 19.44
N SER A 135 -17.82 21.52 20.50
CA SER A 135 -18.44 21.51 21.84
C SER A 135 -17.70 22.39 22.85
#